data_AF-A0AAN7G501-F1
#
_entry.id   AF-A0AAN7G501-F1
#
_cell.length_a   1.000
_cell.length_b   1.000
_cell.length_c   1.000
_cell.angle_alpha   90.00
_cell.angle_beta   90.00
_cell.angle_gamma   90.00
#
_symmetry.space_group_name_H-M   'P 1'
#
loop_
_entity.id
_entity.type
_entity.pdbx_description
1 polymer ?
#
loop_
_entity_poly.entity_id
_entity_poly.type
_entity_poly.pdbx_seq_one_letter_code
_entity_poly.pdbx_strand_id
1 'polypeptide(L)'
;MATNLVMTSILEKMTGKDKDYRYMATSDLLNELNKPSFKADADLEIKLSNIIIQQLDDAAGDVSGLAVKCLAPLVKKVSEAQVVEIANKLCDKLLNGKDQHRDIASIALKTIVAEVSTQSLAQSILIAVTPQLIKGITGPGKSTEIKCECLDILCDVLHKFGNLMAADHGCF
;
A
#
# COMPACT_ATOMS: atom_id res chain seq x y z
N MET A 1 3.45 14.17 -21.66
CA MET A 1 2.19 14.95 -21.76
C MET A 1 0.97 14.07 -22.04
N ALA A 2 0.96 13.21 -23.06
CA ALA A 2 -0.20 12.33 -23.34
C ALA A 2 -0.53 11.34 -22.19
N THR A 3 0.48 10.70 -21.59
CA THR A 3 0.30 9.75 -20.48
C THR A 3 -0.36 10.38 -19.25
N ASN A 4 0.05 11.61 -18.85
CA ASN A 4 -0.54 12.30 -17.69
C ASN A 4 -2.02 12.67 -17.90
N LEU A 5 -2.42 13.00 -19.13
CA LEU A 5 -3.83 13.30 -19.44
C LEU A 5 -4.69 12.04 -19.38
N VAL A 6 -4.21 10.93 -19.93
CA VAL A 6 -4.88 9.62 -19.84
C VAL A 6 -5.00 9.20 -18.37
N MET A 7 -3.92 9.32 -17.59
CA MET A 7 -3.93 9.00 -16.17
C MET A 7 -4.92 9.85 -15.39
N THR A 8 -4.97 11.15 -15.64
CA THR A 8 -5.92 12.05 -14.97
C THR A 8 -7.37 11.63 -15.24
N SER A 9 -7.69 11.28 -16.48
CA SER A 9 -9.03 10.81 -16.86
C SER A 9 -9.40 9.48 -16.18
N ILE A 10 -8.47 8.53 -16.10
CA ILE A 10 -8.68 7.26 -15.40
C ILE A 10 -8.94 7.51 -13.91
N LEU A 11 -8.09 8.30 -13.27
CA LEU A 11 -8.15 8.61 -11.84
C LEU A 11 -9.46 9.31 -11.44
N GLU A 12 -10.02 10.17 -12.30
CA GLU A 12 -11.34 10.77 -12.06
C GLU A 12 -12.45 9.72 -12.05
N LYS A 13 -12.45 8.80 -13.03
CA LYS A 13 -13.46 7.73 -13.16
C LYS A 13 -13.42 6.72 -12.01
N MET A 14 -12.25 6.49 -11.42
CA MET A 14 -12.08 5.66 -10.22
C MET A 14 -12.89 6.18 -9.02
N THR A 15 -13.17 7.47 -8.96
CA THR A 15 -14.00 8.09 -7.91
C THR A 15 -15.47 8.24 -8.29
N GLY A 16 -15.89 7.63 -9.40
CA GLY A 16 -17.26 7.70 -9.91
C GLY A 16 -18.30 6.99 -9.02
N LYS A 17 -19.58 7.33 -9.19
CA LYS A 17 -20.68 6.71 -8.42
C LYS A 17 -20.96 5.27 -8.83
N ASP A 18 -20.76 4.96 -10.09
CA ASP A 18 -21.07 3.66 -10.68
C ASP A 18 -19.96 2.64 -10.43
N LYS A 19 -20.35 1.45 -9.95
CA LYS A 19 -19.41 0.37 -9.61
C LYS A 19 -18.62 -0.10 -10.83
N ASP A 20 -19.27 -0.28 -11.97
CA ASP A 20 -18.65 -0.82 -13.17
C ASP A 20 -17.68 0.19 -13.77
N TYR A 21 -17.99 1.49 -13.73
CA TYR A 21 -17.02 2.53 -14.09
C TYR A 21 -15.79 2.54 -13.18
N ARG A 22 -15.97 2.40 -11.86
CA ARG A 22 -14.82 2.33 -10.93
C ARG A 22 -13.98 1.08 -11.18
N TYR A 23 -14.62 -0.08 -11.39
CA TYR A 23 -13.95 -1.32 -11.72
C TYR A 23 -13.14 -1.20 -13.02
N MET A 24 -13.79 -0.74 -14.11
CA MET A 24 -13.13 -0.54 -15.41
C MET A 24 -11.96 0.43 -15.29
N ALA A 25 -12.13 1.57 -14.62
CA ALA A 25 -11.06 2.55 -14.45
C ALA A 25 -9.89 1.99 -13.62
N THR A 26 -10.16 1.23 -12.56
CA THR A 26 -9.11 0.58 -11.76
C THR A 26 -8.38 -0.50 -12.57
N SER A 27 -9.09 -1.22 -13.43
CA SER A 27 -8.51 -2.19 -14.37
C SER A 27 -7.62 -1.53 -15.42
N ASP A 28 -8.08 -0.41 -15.98
CA ASP A 28 -7.31 0.38 -16.95
C ASP A 28 -6.03 0.92 -16.30
N LEU A 29 -6.13 1.44 -15.07
CA LEU A 29 -4.97 1.84 -14.28
C LEU A 29 -3.97 0.70 -14.09
N LEU A 30 -4.43 -0.50 -13.71
CA LEU A 30 -3.57 -1.67 -13.55
C LEU A 30 -2.84 -2.00 -14.86
N ASN A 31 -3.54 -1.94 -15.98
CA ASN A 31 -2.95 -2.18 -17.30
C ASN A 31 -1.90 -1.12 -17.66
N GLU A 32 -2.15 0.16 -17.37
CA GLU A 32 -1.17 1.23 -17.58
C GLU A 32 0.08 1.07 -16.70
N LEU A 33 -0.08 0.77 -15.41
CA LEU A 33 1.03 0.57 -14.46
C LEU A 33 1.96 -0.57 -14.88
N ASN A 34 1.42 -1.62 -15.51
CA ASN A 34 2.20 -2.75 -16.00
C ASN A 34 3.00 -2.45 -17.27
N LYS A 35 2.74 -1.32 -17.95
CA LYS A 35 3.50 -0.97 -19.15
C LYS A 35 4.94 -0.60 -18.78
N PRO A 36 5.96 -1.13 -19.48
CA PRO A 36 7.35 -0.72 -19.28
C PRO A 36 7.56 0.78 -19.51
N SER A 37 6.79 1.37 -20.42
CA SER A 37 6.83 2.80 -20.78
C SER A 37 6.15 3.73 -19.78
N PHE A 38 5.43 3.19 -18.78
CA PHE A 38 4.80 4.02 -17.76
C PHE A 38 5.86 4.75 -16.95
N LYS A 39 5.68 6.07 -16.85
CA LYS A 39 6.46 6.97 -16.00
C LYS A 39 5.49 7.97 -15.38
N ALA A 40 5.66 8.22 -14.08
CA ALA A 40 4.97 9.27 -13.36
C ALA A 40 5.97 10.37 -12.98
N ASP A 41 5.52 11.61 -12.99
CA ASP A 41 6.20 12.70 -12.28
C ASP A 41 5.74 12.71 -10.80
N ALA A 42 6.40 13.51 -9.96
CA ALA A 42 6.14 13.54 -8.53
C ALA A 42 4.67 13.87 -8.20
N ASP A 43 4.04 14.79 -8.94
CA ASP A 43 2.64 15.16 -8.72
C ASP A 43 1.70 14.00 -9.05
N LEU A 44 1.96 13.29 -10.16
CA LEU A 44 1.19 12.11 -10.52
C LEU A 44 1.41 10.96 -9.54
N GLU A 45 2.64 10.73 -9.07
CA GLU A 45 2.94 9.71 -8.04
C GLU A 45 2.05 9.92 -6.80
N ILE A 46 2.03 11.14 -6.25
CA ILE A 46 1.25 11.49 -5.07
C ILE A 46 -0.25 11.27 -5.33
N LYS A 47 -0.76 11.80 -6.45
CA LYS A 47 -2.18 11.69 -6.80
C LYS A 47 -2.61 10.23 -6.97
N LEU A 48 -1.80 9.45 -7.66
CA LEU A 48 -2.08 8.06 -7.99
C LEU A 48 -2.06 7.18 -6.75
N SER A 49 -1.08 7.35 -5.86
CA SER A 49 -1.05 6.66 -4.57
C SER A 49 -2.27 6.98 -3.71
N ASN A 50 -2.65 8.26 -3.60
CA ASN A 50 -3.79 8.67 -2.78
C ASN A 50 -5.10 8.05 -3.28
N ILE A 51 -5.31 8.03 -4.60
CA ILE A 51 -6.53 7.47 -5.19
C ILE A 51 -6.56 5.94 -5.05
N ILE A 52 -5.45 5.23 -5.25
CA ILE A 52 -5.42 3.78 -5.02
C ILE A 52 -5.70 3.45 -3.55
N ILE A 53 -5.10 4.18 -2.61
CA ILE A 53 -5.35 3.97 -1.17
C ILE A 53 -6.81 4.25 -0.81
N GLN A 54 -7.43 5.27 -1.42
CA GLN A 54 -8.86 5.52 -1.27
C GLN A 54 -9.70 4.38 -1.87
N GLN A 55 -9.29 3.81 -3.01
CA GLN A 55 -10.00 2.71 -3.67
C GLN A 55 -10.01 1.42 -2.85
N LEU A 56 -9.07 1.25 -1.91
CA LEU A 56 -9.12 0.14 -0.94
C LEU A 56 -10.36 0.22 -0.03
N ASP A 57 -10.93 1.42 0.16
CA ASP A 57 -12.16 1.63 0.92
C ASP A 57 -13.45 1.45 0.09
N ASP A 58 -13.36 0.93 -1.13
CA ASP A 58 -14.54 0.72 -1.96
C ASP A 58 -15.51 -0.27 -1.30
N ALA A 59 -16.81 0.04 -1.36
CA ALA A 59 -17.85 -0.85 -0.87
C ALA A 59 -17.92 -2.16 -1.67
N ALA A 60 -17.45 -2.16 -2.91
CA ALA A 60 -17.40 -3.32 -3.77
C ALA A 60 -16.03 -4.03 -3.64
N GLY A 61 -16.03 -5.25 -3.10
CA GLY A 61 -14.82 -6.03 -2.85
C GLY A 61 -14.01 -6.40 -4.09
N ASP A 62 -14.66 -6.48 -5.27
CA ASP A 62 -13.99 -6.68 -6.56
C ASP A 62 -13.14 -5.46 -6.96
N VAL A 63 -13.65 -4.25 -6.69
CA VAL A 63 -12.94 -3.00 -6.95
C VAL A 63 -11.78 -2.80 -5.97
N SER A 64 -11.99 -2.99 -4.66
CA SER A 64 -10.91 -2.87 -3.67
C SER A 64 -9.85 -3.95 -3.82
N GLY A 65 -10.25 -5.19 -4.19
CA GLY A 65 -9.32 -6.25 -4.55
C GLY A 65 -8.48 -5.92 -5.80
N LEU A 66 -9.05 -5.20 -6.77
CA LEU A 66 -8.31 -4.72 -7.93
C LEU A 66 -7.34 -3.58 -7.56
N ALA A 67 -7.71 -2.71 -6.63
CA ALA A 67 -6.83 -1.67 -6.10
C ALA A 67 -5.60 -2.26 -5.40
N VAL A 68 -5.73 -3.36 -4.65
CA VAL A 68 -4.58 -4.11 -4.10
C VAL A 68 -3.65 -4.57 -5.21
N LYS A 69 -4.18 -5.12 -6.31
CA LYS A 69 -3.37 -5.56 -7.46
C LYS A 69 -2.59 -4.42 -8.10
N CYS A 70 -3.11 -3.19 -8.06
CA CYS A 70 -2.39 -2.01 -8.55
C CYS A 70 -1.15 -1.67 -7.72
N LEU A 71 -1.11 -2.01 -6.42
CA LEU A 71 0.03 -1.70 -5.55
C LEU A 71 1.30 -2.44 -6.00
N ALA A 72 1.18 -3.66 -6.52
CA ALA A 72 2.34 -4.46 -6.89
C ALA A 72 3.21 -3.83 -8.00
N PRO A 73 2.66 -3.42 -9.17
CA PRO A 73 3.44 -2.66 -10.13
C PRO A 73 3.74 -1.24 -9.63
N LEU A 74 2.89 -0.64 -8.79
CA LEU A 74 3.10 0.72 -8.30
C LEU A 74 4.41 0.89 -7.53
N VAL A 75 4.73 -0.05 -6.62
CA VAL A 75 5.96 -0.02 -5.81
C VAL A 75 7.22 0.08 -6.68
N LYS A 76 7.16 -0.50 -7.89
CA LYS A 76 8.28 -0.53 -8.84
C LYS A 76 8.35 0.71 -9.74
N LYS A 77 7.34 1.59 -9.68
CA LYS A 77 7.12 2.69 -10.63
C LYS A 77 7.14 4.07 -9.98
N VAL A 78 7.16 4.15 -8.67
CA VAL A 78 7.21 5.42 -7.91
C VAL A 78 8.49 5.49 -7.08
N SER A 79 8.80 6.69 -6.58
CA SER A 79 9.94 6.92 -5.70
C SER A 79 9.86 6.14 -4.39
N GLU A 80 11.00 5.80 -3.79
CA GLU A 80 11.06 5.12 -2.49
C GLU A 80 10.32 5.90 -1.39
N ALA A 81 10.46 7.23 -1.40
CA ALA A 81 9.74 8.12 -0.50
C ALA A 81 8.22 7.96 -0.63
N GLN A 82 7.71 7.84 -1.86
CA GLN A 82 6.30 7.62 -2.09
C GLN A 82 5.84 6.23 -1.63
N VAL A 83 6.67 5.19 -1.79
CA VAL A 83 6.35 3.85 -1.27
C VAL A 83 6.24 3.85 0.26
N VAL A 84 7.14 4.54 0.95
CA VAL A 84 7.12 4.70 2.41
C VAL A 84 5.84 5.44 2.86
N GLU A 85 5.44 6.49 2.14
CA GLU A 85 4.21 7.23 2.42
C GLU A 85 2.96 6.34 2.26
N ILE A 86 2.92 5.49 1.22
CA ILE A 86 1.85 4.49 1.06
C ILE A 86 1.82 3.54 2.25
N ALA A 87 2.97 2.99 2.65
CA ALA A 87 3.06 2.05 3.75
C ALA A 87 2.60 2.67 5.09
N ASN A 88 2.95 3.92 5.36
CA ASN A 88 2.47 4.66 6.54
C ASN A 88 0.94 4.83 6.55
N LYS A 89 0.34 5.21 5.41
CA LYS A 89 -1.12 5.34 5.30
C LYS A 89 -1.83 4.00 5.49
N LEU A 90 -1.26 2.90 4.99
CA LEU A 90 -1.80 1.56 5.19
C LEU A 90 -1.69 1.12 6.66
N CYS A 91 -0.58 1.45 7.34
CA CYS A 91 -0.46 1.21 8.77
C CYS A 91 -1.51 1.98 9.57
N ASP A 92 -1.73 3.27 9.28
CA ASP A 92 -2.77 4.06 9.94
C ASP A 92 -4.16 3.47 9.71
N LYS A 93 -4.49 3.06 8.47
CA LYS A 93 -5.74 2.36 8.16
C LYS A 93 -5.91 1.05 8.92
N LEU A 94 -4.84 0.25 9.04
CA LEU A 94 -4.85 -0.98 9.82
C LEU A 94 -5.14 -0.71 11.31
N LEU A 95 -4.45 0.27 11.88
CA LEU A 95 -4.45 0.53 13.32
C LEU A 95 -5.64 1.35 13.81
N ASN A 96 -6.12 2.29 12.99
CA ASN A 96 -7.08 3.32 13.36
C ASN A 96 -8.25 3.45 12.37
N GLY A 97 -8.23 2.70 11.26
CA GLY A 97 -9.30 2.70 10.27
C GLY A 97 -10.52 1.86 10.67
N LYS A 98 -11.47 1.77 9.73
CA LYS A 98 -12.73 1.04 9.89
C LYS A 98 -12.50 -0.48 9.85
N ASP A 99 -13.17 -1.21 10.74
CA ASP A 99 -13.05 -2.67 10.84
C ASP A 99 -13.27 -3.38 9.49
N GLN A 100 -14.31 -3.01 8.74
CA GLN A 100 -14.63 -3.63 7.45
C GLN A 100 -13.55 -3.48 6.36
N HIS A 101 -12.61 -2.53 6.48
CA HIS A 101 -11.52 -2.34 5.52
C HIS A 101 -10.16 -2.74 6.10
N ARG A 102 -10.12 -3.32 7.30
CA ARG A 102 -8.87 -3.67 7.97
C ARG A 102 -8.15 -4.82 7.26
N ASP A 103 -8.89 -5.85 6.88
CA ASP A 103 -8.38 -7.00 6.12
C ASP A 103 -7.73 -6.55 4.79
N ILE A 104 -8.44 -5.73 4.01
CA ILE A 104 -7.88 -5.23 2.74
C ILE A 104 -6.66 -4.32 2.93
N ALA A 105 -6.61 -3.54 4.02
CA ALA A 105 -5.44 -2.74 4.37
C ALA A 105 -4.24 -3.63 4.76
N SER A 106 -4.48 -4.74 5.48
CA SER A 106 -3.46 -5.74 5.81
C SER A 106 -2.90 -6.39 4.54
N ILE A 107 -3.77 -6.88 3.65
CA ILE A 107 -3.37 -7.46 2.37
C ILE A 107 -2.58 -6.46 1.52
N ALA A 108 -3.02 -5.20 1.47
CA ALA A 108 -2.32 -4.13 0.78
C ALA A 108 -0.91 -3.90 1.34
N LEU A 109 -0.75 -3.84 2.67
CA LEU A 109 0.55 -3.64 3.30
C LEU A 109 1.48 -4.82 3.06
N LYS A 110 0.99 -6.06 3.15
CA LYS A 110 1.74 -7.27 2.79
C LYS A 110 2.16 -7.26 1.32
N THR A 111 1.30 -6.76 0.42
CA THR A 111 1.64 -6.59 -0.99
C THR A 111 2.80 -5.61 -1.17
N ILE A 112 2.80 -4.47 -0.46
CA ILE A 112 3.94 -3.55 -0.47
C ILE A 112 5.21 -4.26 0.01
N VAL A 113 5.15 -4.91 1.17
CA VAL A 113 6.29 -5.65 1.73
C VAL A 113 6.81 -6.67 0.73
N ALA A 114 5.94 -7.48 0.10
CA ALA A 114 6.28 -8.50 -0.89
C ALA A 114 6.92 -7.96 -2.17
N GLU A 115 6.73 -6.68 -2.50
CA GLU A 115 7.19 -6.08 -3.77
C GLU A 115 8.44 -5.20 -3.62
N VAL A 116 8.82 -4.84 -2.38
CA VAL A 116 10.10 -4.19 -2.09
C VAL A 116 11.26 -5.06 -2.56
N SER A 117 12.14 -4.53 -3.41
CA SER A 117 13.25 -5.28 -4.00
C SER A 117 14.63 -4.68 -3.72
N THR A 118 14.71 -3.41 -3.32
CA THR A 118 15.98 -2.73 -3.02
C THR A 118 16.26 -2.73 -1.53
N GLN A 119 17.54 -2.82 -1.16
CA GLN A 119 17.96 -2.78 0.24
C GLN A 119 17.66 -1.42 0.91
N SER A 120 17.83 -0.31 0.19
CA SER A 120 17.51 1.05 0.66
C SER A 120 16.04 1.21 1.01
N LEU A 121 15.14 0.74 0.13
CA LEU A 121 13.71 0.78 0.37
C LEU A 121 13.33 -0.17 1.52
N ALA A 122 13.91 -1.36 1.58
CA ALA A 122 13.67 -2.30 2.68
C ALA A 122 14.02 -1.68 4.05
N GLN A 123 15.17 -1.01 4.15
CA GLN A 123 15.56 -0.29 5.37
C GLN A 123 14.58 0.84 5.69
N SER A 124 14.17 1.62 4.70
CA SER A 124 13.20 2.72 4.90
C SER A 124 11.84 2.20 5.37
N ILE A 125 11.38 1.09 4.82
CA ILE A 125 10.14 0.42 5.24
C ILE A 125 10.27 -0.15 6.65
N LEU A 126 11.39 -0.78 7.00
CA LEU A 126 11.63 -1.27 8.36
C LEU A 126 11.55 -0.16 9.40
N ILE A 127 12.18 0.99 9.13
CA ILE A 127 12.19 2.15 10.02
C ILE A 127 10.78 2.73 10.18
N ALA A 128 10.00 2.79 9.09
CA ALA A 128 8.68 3.40 9.10
C ALA A 128 7.60 2.47 9.70
N VAL A 129 7.56 1.21 9.27
CA VAL A 129 6.44 0.28 9.52
C VAL A 129 6.60 -0.49 10.82
N THR A 130 7.80 -1.00 11.13
CA THR A 130 8.02 -1.87 12.30
C THR A 130 7.58 -1.23 13.62
N PRO A 131 7.90 0.05 13.93
CA PRO A 131 7.43 0.68 15.16
C PRO A 131 5.90 0.80 15.25
N GLN A 132 5.22 0.97 14.12
CA GLN A 132 3.76 1.05 14.06
C GLN A 132 3.11 -0.31 14.32
N LEU A 133 3.67 -1.38 13.73
CA LEU A 133 3.20 -2.75 14.00
C LEU A 133 3.39 -3.12 15.47
N ILE A 134 4.56 -2.82 16.06
CA ILE A 134 4.81 -3.04 17.49
C ILE A 134 3.81 -2.29 18.36
N LYS A 135 3.49 -1.03 18.02
CA LYS A 135 2.43 -0.26 18.70
C LYS A 135 1.05 -0.92 18.55
N GLY A 136 0.73 -1.52 17.40
CA GLY A 136 -0.51 -2.27 17.20
C GLY A 136 -0.61 -3.53 18.09
N ILE A 137 0.51 -4.23 18.26
CA ILE A 137 0.61 -5.46 19.06
C ILE A 137 0.53 -5.16 20.56
N THR A 138 1.33 -4.19 21.01
CA THR A 138 1.53 -3.87 22.43
C THR A 138 0.59 -2.79 22.96
N GLY A 139 -0.09 -2.07 22.08
CA GLY A 139 -0.92 -0.92 22.43
C GLY A 139 -2.11 -1.31 23.32
N PRO A 140 -2.36 -0.55 24.41
CA PRO A 140 -3.55 -0.77 25.24
C PRO A 140 -4.81 -0.47 24.42
N GLY A 141 -5.86 -1.27 24.62
CA GLY A 141 -7.15 -1.08 23.95
C GLY A 141 -7.21 -1.50 22.47
N LYS A 142 -6.14 -2.04 21.88
CA LYS A 142 -6.18 -2.64 20.54
C LYS A 142 -6.91 -3.99 20.56
N SER A 143 -7.80 -4.21 19.59
CA SER A 143 -8.56 -5.46 19.46
C SER A 143 -7.62 -6.65 19.15
N THR A 144 -8.06 -7.86 19.45
CA THR A 144 -7.32 -9.08 19.10
C THR A 144 -7.06 -9.17 17.59
N GLU A 145 -8.02 -8.76 16.77
CA GLU A 145 -7.88 -8.69 15.32
C GLU A 145 -6.69 -7.80 14.91
N ILE A 146 -6.61 -6.56 15.39
CA ILE A 146 -5.48 -5.66 15.09
C ILE A 146 -4.15 -6.29 15.51
N LYS A 147 -4.11 -6.92 16.70
CA LYS A 147 -2.89 -7.57 17.19
C LYS A 147 -2.47 -8.73 16.29
N CYS A 148 -3.41 -9.58 15.87
CA CYS A 148 -3.16 -10.69 14.96
C CYS A 148 -2.66 -10.20 13.61
N GLU A 149 -3.31 -9.21 13.00
CA GLU A 149 -2.87 -8.64 11.72
C GLU A 149 -1.48 -8.02 11.83
N CYS A 150 -1.21 -7.23 12.87
CA CYS A 150 0.11 -6.64 13.07
C CYS A 150 1.21 -7.70 13.28
N LEU A 151 0.91 -8.78 14.01
CA LEU A 151 1.84 -9.90 14.18
C LEU A 151 2.13 -10.60 12.85
N ASP A 152 1.10 -10.86 12.06
CA ASP A 152 1.23 -11.56 10.79
C ASP A 152 2.06 -10.74 9.78
N ILE A 153 1.78 -9.43 9.66
CA ILE A 153 2.57 -8.53 8.82
C ILE A 153 4.01 -8.41 9.34
N LEU A 154 4.21 -8.38 10.66
CA LEU A 154 5.55 -8.36 11.25
C LEU A 154 6.31 -9.64 10.92
N CYS A 155 5.64 -10.80 10.92
CA CYS A 155 6.23 -12.06 10.46
C CYS A 155 6.67 -11.96 8.99
N ASP A 156 5.86 -11.41 8.09
CA ASP A 156 6.25 -11.20 6.68
C ASP A 156 7.46 -10.28 6.54
N VAL A 157 7.46 -9.18 7.28
CA VAL A 157 8.59 -8.22 7.34
C VAL A 157 9.87 -8.90 7.80
N LEU A 158 9.80 -9.69 8.88
CA LEU A 158 10.96 -10.41 9.41
C LEU A 158 11.46 -11.51 8.47
N HIS A 159 10.57 -12.27 7.85
CA HIS A 159 10.96 -13.27 6.85
C HIS A 159 11.66 -12.63 5.66
N LYS A 160 11.19 -11.46 5.22
CA LYS A 160 11.72 -10.82 4.02
C LYS A 160 12.97 -9.98 4.27
N PHE A 161 13.01 -9.24 5.37
CA PHE A 161 14.04 -8.24 5.65
C PHE A 161 14.88 -8.55 6.89
N GLY A 162 14.66 -9.66 7.59
CA GLY A 162 15.33 -9.97 8.87
C GLY A 162 16.86 -9.94 8.79
N ASN A 163 17.45 -10.29 7.64
CA ASN A 163 18.91 -10.20 7.43
C ASN A 163 19.45 -8.76 7.52
N LEU A 164 18.61 -7.75 7.31
CA LEU A 164 18.98 -6.33 7.38
C LEU A 164 18.84 -5.76 8.81
N MET A 165 18.17 -6.47 9.72
CA MET A 165 17.90 -6.03 11.09
C MET A 165 19.02 -6.39 12.08
N ALA A 166 20.12 -6.97 11.60
CA ALA A 166 21.23 -7.38 12.44
C ALA A 166 21.84 -6.23 13.26
N ALA A 167 21.77 -5.00 12.76
CA ALA A 167 22.21 -3.80 13.47
C ALA A 167 21.29 -3.39 14.64
N ASP A 168 20.02 -3.79 14.61
CA ASP A 168 19.01 -3.44 15.62
C ASP A 168 18.99 -4.44 16.80
N HIS A 169 19.66 -5.59 16.66
CA HIS A 169 19.72 -6.64 17.70
C HIS A 169 20.40 -6.18 19.00
N GLY A 170 21.20 -5.11 18.97
CA GLY A 170 21.85 -4.53 20.15
C GLY A 170 21.08 -3.41 20.84
N CYS A 171 19.89 -3.05 20.34
CA CYS A 171 19.08 -1.92 20.83
C CYS A 171 17.92 -2.34 21.75
N PHE A 172 17.84 -3.61 22.15
CA PHE A 172 16.89 -4.15 23.12
C PHE A 172 17.58 -4.59 24.41
#